data_AF-A0A7V1SJJ2-F1
#
_entry.id   AF-A0A7V1SJJ2-F1
#
_cell.length_a   1.000
_cell.length_b   1.000
_cell.length_c   1.000
_cell.angle_alpha   90.00
_cell.angle_beta   90.00
_cell.angle_gamma   90.00
#
_symmetry.space_group_name_H-M   'P 1'
#
loop_
_entity.id
_entity.type
_entity.pdbx_description
1 polymer ?
#
loop_
_entity_poly.entity_id
_entity_poly.type
_entity_poly.pdbx_seq_one_letter_code
_entity_poly.pdbx_strand_id
1 'polypeptide(L)' 'MEDREKILEFLQDMIGEEGCGVSCREAEIFHDHEGWKMFLEGFMEPWFIGKSVEEAKARIREYASMGFGLS' A
#
# COMPACT_ATOMS: atom_id res chain seq x y z
N MET A 1 5.19 -4.02 -17.30
CA MET A 1 4.62 -3.74 -15.97
C MET A 1 5.56 -2.79 -15.27
N GLU A 2 5.08 -1.59 -15.00
CA GLU A 2 5.82 -0.61 -14.21
C GLU A 2 5.84 -1.06 -12.74
N ASP A 3 6.91 -0.77 -12.00
CA ASP A 3 7.06 -1.20 -10.61
C ASP A 3 5.91 -0.76 -9.70
N ARG A 4 5.31 0.40 -10.01
CA ARG A 4 4.08 0.90 -9.40
C ARG A 4 2.91 -0.08 -9.53
N GLU A 5 2.71 -0.66 -10.71
CA GLU A 5 1.62 -1.61 -10.96
C GLU A 5 1.79 -2.87 -10.12
N LYS A 6 3.02 -3.37 -9.97
CA LYS A 6 3.31 -4.55 -9.15
C LYS A 6 3.01 -4.32 -7.66
N ILE A 7 3.21 -3.10 -7.18
CA ILE A 7 2.92 -2.71 -5.79
C ILE A 7 1.41 -2.55 -5.62
N LEU A 8 0.74 -1.90 -6.57
CA LEU A 8 -0.70 -1.68 -6.55
C LEU A 8 -1.48 -3.01 -6.62
N GLU A 9 -1.08 -3.93 -7.49
CA GLU A 9 -1.67 -5.27 -7.60
C GLU A 9 -1.52 -6.03 -6.27
N PHE A 10 -0.34 -5.99 -5.66
CA PHE A 10 -0.12 -6.61 -4.35
C PHE A 10 -0.96 -5.98 -3.24
N LEU A 11 -1.10 -4.66 -3.24
CA LEU A 11 -1.97 -3.96 -2.29
C LEU A 11 -3.44 -4.38 -2.48
N GLN A 12 -3.91 -4.49 -3.73
CA GLN A 12 -5.28 -4.92 -4.03
C GLN A 12 -5.53 -6.38 -3.63
N ASP A 13 -4.56 -7.27 -3.82
CA ASP A 13 -4.62 -8.67 -3.37
C ASP A 13 -4.79 -8.74 -1.85
N MET A 14 -3.95 -8.01 -1.11
CA MET A 14 -4.02 -7.88 0.35
C MET A 14 -5.33 -7.23 0.84
N ILE A 15 -5.96 -6.34 0.09
CA ILE A 15 -7.27 -5.76 0.44
C ILE A 15 -8.42 -6.71 0.06
N GLY A 16 -8.24 -7.50 -1.00
CA GLY A 16 -9.26 -8.35 -1.62
C GLY A 16 -9.48 -9.68 -0.92
N GLU A 17 -8.48 -10.23 -0.22
CA GLU A 17 -8.61 -11.50 0.50
C GLU A 17 -9.45 -11.38 1.79
N GLU A 18 -9.49 -10.23 2.48
CA GLU A 18 -10.28 -10.06 3.73
C GLU A 18 -11.08 -8.73 3.81
N GLY A 19 -11.46 -8.16 2.67
CA GLY A 19 -12.61 -7.25 2.56
C GLY A 19 -12.66 -6.10 3.56
N CYS A 20 -11.83 -5.06 3.39
CA CYS A 20 -12.11 -3.79 4.04
C CYS A 20 -13.23 -3.05 3.29
N GLY A 21 -14.42 -3.08 3.90
CA GLY A 21 -15.55 -2.27 3.48
C GLY A 21 -15.18 -0.78 3.41
N VAL A 22 -15.31 -0.22 2.22
CA VAL A 22 -15.60 1.20 1.96
C VAL A 22 -14.47 2.21 2.20
N SER A 23 -13.40 1.92 2.96
CA SER A 23 -12.34 2.92 3.28
C SER A 23 -11.04 2.84 2.46
N CYS A 24 -10.83 1.79 1.66
CA CYS A 24 -9.63 1.62 0.81
C CYS A 24 -9.86 2.02 -0.65
N ARG A 25 -10.93 2.76 -0.96
CA ARG A 25 -11.35 3.00 -2.36
C ARG A 25 -10.36 3.87 -3.14
N GLU A 26 -9.53 4.66 -2.47
CA GLU A 26 -8.50 5.49 -3.11
C GLU A 26 -7.16 5.33 -2.38
N ALA A 27 -6.49 4.19 -2.59
CA ALA A 27 -5.08 4.04 -2.25
C ALA A 27 -4.21 4.57 -3.40
N GLU A 28 -3.32 5.52 -3.10
CA GLU A 28 -2.39 6.08 -4.08
C GLU A 28 -0.96 5.60 -3.80
N ILE A 29 -0.34 4.98 -4.80
CA ILE A 29 1.09 4.61 -4.78
C ILE A 29 1.85 5.58 -5.68
N PHE A 30 2.92 6.16 -5.14
CA PHE A 30 3.82 7.03 -5.89
C PHE A 30 5.27 6.86 -5.42
N HIS A 31 6.21 7.33 -6.23
CA HIS A 31 7.65 7.23 -5.96
C HIS A 31 8.27 8.62 -6.03
N ASP A 32 9.00 9.00 -4.99
CA ASP A 32 9.76 10.25 -4.95
C ASP A 32 11.26 9.99 -4.73
N HIS A 33 12.00 11.03 -4.36
CA HIS A 33 13.45 10.96 -4.13
C HIS A 33 13.82 10.15 -2.87
N GLU A 34 12.88 9.94 -1.95
CA GLU A 34 13.08 9.14 -0.74
C GLU A 34 12.70 7.67 -0.99
N GLY A 35 11.70 7.43 -1.84
CA GLY A 35 11.33 6.11 -2.35
C GLY A 35 9.83 5.99 -2.63
N TRP A 36 9.32 4.76 -2.58
CA TRP A 36 7.91 4.44 -2.67
C TRP A 36 7.15 4.91 -1.43
N LYS A 37 6.00 5.53 -1.68
CA LYS A 37 5.05 5.96 -0.67
C LYS A 37 3.64 5.50 -1.02
N MET A 38 2.85 5.26 0.01
CA MET A 38 1.45 4.88 -0.06
C MET A 38 0.61 5.90 0.70
N PHE A 39 -0.38 6.48 0.04
CA PHE A 39 -1.41 7.27 0.69
C PHE A 39 -2.70 6.47 0.73
N LEU A 40 -3.31 6.39 1.91
CA LEU A 40 -4.63 5.78 2.09
C LEU A 40 -5.62 6.90 2.45
N GLU A 41 -6.74 6.94 1.75
CA GLU A 41 -7.82 7.88 2.06
C GLU A 41 -8.22 7.78 3.54
N GLY A 42 -8.31 8.93 4.22
CA GLY A 42 -8.59 9.02 5.65
C GLY A 42 -7.36 9.11 6.56
N PHE A 43 -6.15 8.97 6.01
CA PHE A 43 -4.89 9.23 6.72
C PHE A 43 -4.34 10.62 6.38
N MET A 44 -3.66 11.26 7.34
CA MET A 44 -3.19 12.65 7.18
C MET A 44 -1.98 12.80 6.25
N GLU A 45 -1.12 11.78 6.13
CA GLU A 45 0.14 11.86 5.38
C GLU A 45 0.42 10.56 4.61
N PRO A 46 1.16 10.63 3.48
CA PRO A 46 1.66 9.45 2.78
C PRO A 46 2.69 8.69 3.60
N TRP A 47 2.61 7.37 3.59
CA TRP A 47 3.47 6.48 4.35
C TRP A 47 4.59 5.95 3.49
N PHE A 48 5.81 6.01 3.99
CA PHE A 48 6.96 5.42 3.32
C PHE A 48 6.87 3.89 3.35
N ILE A 49 6.90 3.27 2.15
CA ILE A 49 6.81 1.81 2.02
C ILE A 49 8.12 1.16 1.59
N GLY A 50 9.11 1.89 1.06
CA GLY A 50 10.43 1.33 0.76
C GLY A 50 11.11 1.98 -0.45
N LYS A 51 12.34 1.58 -0.77
CA LYS A 51 13.08 2.04 -1.96
C LYS A 51 12.95 1.09 -3.16
N SER A 52 12.52 -0.13 -2.92
CA SER A 52 12.29 -1.16 -3.94
C SER A 52 10.86 -1.68 -3.87
N VAL A 53 10.45 -2.42 -4.91
CA VAL A 53 9.14 -3.09 -4.95
C VAL A 53 9.02 -4.11 -3.81
N GLU A 54 10.09 -4.80 -3.52
CA GLU A 54 10.18 -5.85 -2.52
C GLU A 54 10.05 -5.28 -1.11
N GLU A 55 10.71 -4.15 -0.83
CA GLU A 55 10.54 -3.42 0.43
C GLU A 55 9.11 -2.90 0.57
N ALA A 56 8.55 -2.33 -0.50
CA ALA A 56 7.16 -1.86 -0.55
C ALA A 56 6.16 -2.96 -0.19
N LYS A 57 6.29 -4.14 -0.80
CA LYS A 57 5.45 -5.30 -0.52
C LYS A 57 5.59 -5.80 0.91
N ALA A 58 6.82 -5.89 1.43
CA ALA A 58 7.07 -6.29 2.80
C ALA A 58 6.39 -5.33 3.79
N ARG A 59 6.51 -4.02 3.56
CA ARG A 59 5.91 -3.00 4.41
C ARG A 59 4.39 -2.98 4.36
N ILE A 60 3.80 -3.13 3.17
CA ILE A 60 2.33 -3.23 3.02
C ILE A 60 1.80 -4.43 3.82
N ARG A 61 2.50 -5.57 3.80
CA ARG A 61 2.14 -6.73 4.61
C ARG A 61 2.25 -6.46 6.12
N GLU A 62 3.27 -5.73 6.57
CA GLU A 62 3.38 -5.30 7.97
C GLU A 62 2.16 -4.46 8.37
N TYR A 63 1.79 -3.46 7.56
CA TYR A 63 0.61 -2.62 7.83
C TYR A 63 -0.69 -3.41 7.86
N ALA A 64 -0.81 -4.44 7.01
CA ALA A 64 -1.90 -5.41 7.07
C ALA A 64 -1.96 -6.17 8.38
N SER A 65 -0.83 -6.75 8.79
CA SER A 65 -0.79 -7.49 10.06
C SER A 65 -1.11 -6.65 11.30
N MET A 66 -0.97 -5.32 11.20
CA MET A 66 -1.28 -4.37 12.28
C MET A 66 -2.77 -3.95 12.31
N GLY A 67 -3.58 -4.39 11.35
CA GLY A 67 -5.01 -4.06 11.29
C GLY A 67 -5.32 -2.67 10.75
N PHE A 68 -4.40 -2.05 10.00
CA PHE A 68 -4.63 -0.75 9.33
C PHE A 68 -5.54 -0.88 8.08
N GLY A 69 -6.70 -1.51 8.21
CA GLY A 69 -7.66 -1.68 7.11
C GLY A 69 -7.17 -2.57 5.96
N LEU A 70 -6.06 -3.25 6.17
CA LEU A 70 -5.50 -4.30 5.33
C LEU A 70 -5.57 -5.53 6.23
N SER A 71 -6.28 -6.59 5.83
CA SER A 71 -6.45 -7.80 6.66
C SER A 71 -5.89 -8.96 5.87
#